data_AF-A0A1D9LET4-F1
#
_entry.id   AF-A0A1D9LET4-F1
#
_cell.length_a   1.000
_cell.length_b   1.000
_cell.length_c   1.000
_cell.angle_alpha   90.00
_cell.angle_beta   90.00
_cell.angle_gamma   90.00
#
_symmetry.space_group_name_H-M   'P 1'
#
loop_
_entity.id
_entity.type
_entity.pdbx_description
1 polymer ?
#
loop_
_entity_poly.entity_id
_entity_poly.type
_entity_poly.pdbx_seq_one_letter_code
_entity_poly.pdbx_strand_id
1 'polypeptide(L)'
;MSAGFLQACLRGDSDAAAARLGSRPDAGWLAERALMAMRLDDMAEDAAYAPWSVRALLRRDDLAMVGHINFHTLPGHPYLNGYGDVELGYAVYPEFRRQGYAREALLAMAGWAAESGGVAKLMLSIEPGNLPSQALAAQLGFAKVGQVRDDDGCEDVLTADWPLPGAFV
;
A
#
# COMPACT_ATOMS: atom_id res chain seq x y z
N MET A 1 6.01 -2.43 7.99
CA MET A 1 6.35 -1.70 9.22
C MET A 1 5.93 -2.58 10.39
N SER A 2 6.68 -2.59 11.49
CA SER A 2 6.38 -3.51 12.60
C SER A 2 5.23 -3.01 13.46
N ALA A 3 4.53 -3.90 14.16
CA ALA A 3 3.51 -3.52 15.14
C ALA A 3 4.09 -2.55 16.20
N GLY A 4 5.32 -2.81 16.65
CA GLY A 4 6.00 -1.91 17.59
C GLY A 4 6.24 -0.50 17.03
N PHE A 5 6.45 -0.35 15.72
CA PHE A 5 6.56 0.97 15.08
C PHE A 5 5.22 1.70 15.08
N LEU A 6 4.14 1.02 14.64
CA LEU A 6 2.79 1.60 14.62
C LEU A 6 2.34 2.05 16.02
N GLN A 7 2.59 1.22 17.04
CA GLN A 7 2.28 1.55 18.43
C GLN A 7 3.08 2.77 18.94
N ALA A 8 4.34 2.92 18.55
CA ALA A 8 5.15 4.08 18.93
C ALA A 8 4.60 5.37 18.31
N CYS A 9 4.26 5.34 17.02
CA CYS A 9 3.61 6.47 16.34
C CYS A 9 2.28 6.85 17.00
N LEU A 10 1.41 5.88 17.31
CA LEU A 10 0.14 6.14 17.98
C LEU A 10 0.32 6.74 19.38
N ARG A 11 1.38 6.37 20.12
CA ARG A 11 1.71 6.98 21.41
C ARG A 11 2.37 8.37 21.31
N GLY A 12 2.69 8.83 20.10
CA GLY A 12 3.45 10.07 19.87
C GLY A 12 4.94 9.95 20.20
N ASP A 13 5.45 8.73 20.41
CA ASP A 13 6.84 8.47 20.73
C ASP A 13 7.69 8.42 19.44
N SER A 14 8.06 9.60 18.97
CA SER A 14 8.74 9.78 17.70
C SER A 14 10.14 9.17 17.68
N ASP A 15 10.84 9.14 18.81
CA ASP A 15 12.18 8.56 18.90
C ASP A 15 12.13 7.03 18.91
N ALA A 16 11.17 6.44 19.62
CA ALA A 16 10.95 4.99 19.59
C ALA A 16 10.44 4.51 18.22
N ALA A 17 9.67 5.34 17.51
CA ALA A 17 9.28 5.06 16.13
C ALA A 17 10.49 5.14 15.19
N ALA A 18 11.30 6.20 15.31
CA ALA A 18 12.48 6.38 14.46
C ALA A 18 13.51 5.26 14.64
N ALA A 19 13.74 4.82 15.88
CA ALA A 19 14.64 3.69 16.17
C ALA A 19 14.18 2.38 15.50
N ARG A 20 12.87 2.18 15.31
CA ARG A 20 12.31 0.97 14.69
C ARG A 20 12.28 1.03 13.17
N LEU A 21 12.06 2.21 12.59
CA LEU A 21 12.03 2.40 11.14
C LEU A 21 13.44 2.60 10.56
N GLY A 22 14.38 3.10 11.36
CA GLY A 22 15.67 3.60 10.87
C GLY A 22 15.58 4.99 10.23
N SER A 23 14.43 5.65 10.34
CA SER A 23 14.15 6.99 9.82
C SER A 23 13.07 7.68 10.64
N ARG A 24 13.06 9.02 10.67
CA ARG A 24 11.97 9.75 11.34
C ARG A 24 10.67 9.58 10.55
N PRO A 25 9.55 9.23 11.21
CA PRO A 25 8.26 9.20 10.54
C PRO A 25 7.89 10.60 10.05
N ASP A 26 7.38 10.68 8.82
CA ASP A 26 6.92 11.95 8.25
C ASP A 26 5.60 12.42 8.89
N ALA A 27 5.33 13.73 8.87
CA ALA A 27 4.07 14.28 9.38
C ALA A 27 2.84 13.72 8.64
N GLY A 28 2.95 13.47 7.33
CA GLY A 28 1.93 12.82 6.53
C GLY A 28 1.66 11.39 7.01
N TRP A 29 2.67 10.64 7.44
CA TRP A 29 2.46 9.34 8.10
C TRP A 29 1.74 9.51 9.43
N LEU A 30 2.19 10.44 10.28
CA LEU A 30 1.63 10.63 11.62
C LEU A 30 0.14 11.03 11.62
N ALA A 31 -0.35 11.57 10.49
CA ALA A 31 -1.77 11.85 10.27
C ALA A 31 -2.63 10.58 10.05
N GLU A 32 -2.04 9.47 9.58
CA GLU A 32 -2.73 8.21 9.22
C GLU A 32 -3.09 7.33 10.43
N ARG A 33 -3.56 7.95 11.52
CA ARG A 33 -3.80 7.24 12.79
C ARG A 33 -4.82 6.11 12.68
N ALA A 34 -5.87 6.31 11.88
CA ALA A 34 -6.91 5.30 11.66
C ALA A 34 -6.33 4.05 10.96
N LEU A 35 -5.54 4.26 9.90
CA LEU A 35 -4.85 3.19 9.20
C LEU A 35 -3.88 2.46 10.15
N MET A 36 -3.11 3.17 10.97
CA MET A 36 -2.21 2.53 11.94
C MET A 36 -2.94 1.63 12.93
N ALA A 37 -4.07 2.09 13.47
CA ALA A 37 -4.88 1.32 14.41
C ALA A 37 -5.46 0.07 13.74
N MET A 38 -6.08 0.24 12.56
CA MET A 38 -6.61 -0.87 11.76
C MET A 38 -5.55 -1.93 11.48
N ARG A 39 -4.37 -1.52 10.99
CA ARG A 39 -3.28 -2.46 10.69
C ARG A 39 -2.71 -3.16 11.93
N LEU A 40 -2.82 -2.56 13.12
CA LEU A 40 -2.46 -3.22 14.37
C LEU A 40 -3.48 -4.29 14.76
N ASP A 41 -4.76 -3.99 14.59
CA ASP A 41 -5.85 -4.93 14.84
C ASP A 41 -5.74 -6.12 13.88
N ASP A 42 -5.54 -5.88 12.57
CA ASP A 42 -5.35 -6.93 11.56
C ASP A 42 -4.17 -7.86 11.92
N MET A 43 -3.04 -7.30 12.38
CA MET A 43 -1.85 -8.07 12.79
C MET A 43 -2.06 -8.83 14.11
N ALA A 44 -2.96 -8.36 14.97
CA ALA A 44 -3.31 -9.02 16.23
C ALA A 44 -4.30 -10.17 16.00
N GLU A 45 -5.22 -10.02 15.05
CA GLU A 45 -6.15 -11.06 14.62
C GLU A 45 -5.43 -12.18 13.86
N ASP A 46 -4.55 -11.82 12.92
CA ASP A 46 -3.74 -12.80 12.18
C ASP A 46 -2.29 -12.34 12.02
N ALA A 47 -1.39 -13.02 12.73
CA ALA A 47 0.04 -12.77 12.64
C ALA A 47 0.62 -12.98 11.23
N ALA A 48 -0.03 -13.80 10.38
CA ALA A 48 0.37 -14.02 9.00
C ALA A 48 0.18 -12.77 8.13
N TYR A 49 -0.65 -11.80 8.55
CA TYR A 49 -0.84 -10.53 7.84
C TYR A 49 0.34 -9.57 8.01
N ALA A 50 1.21 -9.75 9.01
CA ALA A 50 2.31 -8.83 9.29
C ALA A 50 3.22 -8.49 8.07
N PRO A 51 3.59 -9.44 7.19
CA PRO A 51 4.35 -9.13 5.97
C PRO A 51 3.54 -8.39 4.89
N TRP A 52 2.21 -8.55 4.88
CA TRP A 52 1.27 -7.94 3.94
C TRP A 52 0.82 -6.54 4.39
N SER A 53 0.99 -6.24 5.67
CA SER A 53 0.69 -4.95 6.26
C SER A 53 1.56 -3.81 5.69
N VAL A 54 1.20 -2.60 6.07
CA VAL A 54 1.74 -1.33 5.56
C VAL A 54 3.26 -1.22 5.67
N ARG A 55 3.91 -0.74 4.62
CA ARG A 55 5.36 -0.49 4.49
C ARG A 55 5.62 0.99 4.22
N ALA A 56 6.68 1.51 4.80
CA ALA A 56 7.17 2.85 4.49
C ALA A 56 7.89 2.83 3.14
N LEU A 57 7.74 3.90 2.37
CA LEU A 57 8.60 4.20 1.23
C LEU A 57 9.72 5.11 1.74
N LEU A 58 10.95 4.61 1.77
CA LEU A 58 12.13 5.38 2.19
C LEU A 58 12.98 5.71 0.97
N ARG A 59 13.31 7.00 0.79
CA ARG A 59 14.24 7.43 -0.26
C ARG A 59 15.64 6.90 0.04
N ARG A 60 16.30 6.32 -0.96
CA ARG A 60 17.59 5.64 -0.78
C ARG A 60 18.71 6.57 -0.27
N ASP A 61 18.73 7.82 -0.73
CA ASP A 61 19.86 8.73 -0.49
C ASP A 61 19.97 9.19 0.97
N ASP A 62 18.83 9.37 1.64
CA ASP A 62 18.77 9.97 2.98
C ASP A 62 17.75 9.33 3.91
N LEU A 63 17.12 8.23 3.49
CA LEU A 63 16.08 7.50 4.21
C LEU A 63 14.86 8.35 4.55
N ALA A 64 14.65 9.51 3.91
CA ALA A 64 13.44 10.28 4.11
C ALA A 64 12.21 9.43 3.78
N MET A 65 11.20 9.43 4.66
CA MET A 65 9.94 8.75 4.38
C MET A 65 9.15 9.57 3.34
N VAL A 66 8.95 9.01 2.16
CA VAL A 66 8.30 9.69 1.03
C VAL A 66 6.85 9.26 0.82
N GLY A 67 6.39 8.28 1.61
CA GLY A 67 5.06 7.71 1.50
C GLY A 67 4.94 6.36 2.17
N HIS A 68 3.87 5.65 1.84
CA HIS A 68 3.63 4.28 2.29
C HIS A 68 2.85 3.49 1.23
N ILE A 69 2.94 2.16 1.32
CA ILE A 69 2.22 1.20 0.48
C ILE A 69 1.80 0.00 1.33
N ASN A 70 0.65 -0.60 1.05
CA ASN A 70 0.13 -1.72 1.82
C ASN A 70 -0.70 -2.68 0.94
N PHE A 71 -0.90 -3.90 1.43
CA PHE A 71 -2.01 -4.72 0.98
C PHE A 71 -3.18 -4.58 1.94
N HIS A 72 -4.41 -4.56 1.44
CA HIS A 72 -5.59 -4.44 2.30
C HIS A 72 -5.84 -5.70 3.11
N THR A 73 -5.50 -6.87 2.56
CA THR A 73 -5.78 -8.18 3.16
C THR A 73 -4.70 -9.21 2.80
N LEU A 74 -4.82 -10.42 3.37
CA LEU A 74 -4.12 -11.61 2.88
C LEU A 74 -4.62 -12.03 1.48
N PRO A 75 -3.83 -12.85 0.75
CA PRO A 75 -4.26 -13.43 -0.52
C PRO A 75 -5.58 -14.21 -0.43
N GLY A 76 -6.48 -13.99 -1.39
CA GLY A 76 -7.74 -14.72 -1.50
C GLY A 76 -8.81 -14.36 -0.45
N HIS A 77 -8.62 -13.27 0.29
CA HIS A 77 -9.56 -12.83 1.32
C HIS A 77 -10.95 -12.49 0.72
N PRO A 78 -12.08 -12.84 1.40
CA PRO A 78 -13.44 -12.59 0.89
C PRO A 78 -13.74 -11.13 0.51
N TYR A 79 -13.09 -10.16 1.17
CA TYR A 79 -13.16 -8.73 0.86
C TYR A 79 -12.91 -8.42 -0.63
N LEU A 80 -12.02 -9.17 -1.28
CA LEU A 80 -11.63 -8.95 -2.67
C LEU A 80 -12.73 -9.31 -3.68
N ASN A 81 -13.79 -9.99 -3.23
CA ASN A 81 -14.96 -10.36 -4.02
C ASN A 81 -14.61 -11.07 -5.35
N GLY A 82 -13.50 -11.82 -5.36
CA GLY A 82 -13.01 -12.57 -6.52
C GLY A 82 -12.40 -11.71 -7.64
N TYR A 83 -12.20 -10.40 -7.45
CA TYR A 83 -11.62 -9.54 -8.48
C TYR A 83 -10.13 -9.79 -8.68
N GLY A 84 -9.38 -10.01 -7.60
CA GLY A 84 -7.95 -10.32 -7.61
C GLY A 84 -7.53 -11.12 -6.37
N ASP A 85 -6.27 -11.49 -6.31
CA ASP A 85 -5.70 -12.24 -5.19
C ASP A 85 -5.37 -11.32 -4.02
N VAL A 86 -4.99 -10.07 -4.30
CA VAL A 86 -4.73 -9.02 -3.30
C VAL A 86 -5.06 -7.64 -3.85
N GLU A 87 -5.36 -6.70 -2.96
CA GLU A 87 -5.52 -5.28 -3.27
C GLU A 87 -4.37 -4.46 -2.68
N LEU A 88 -3.82 -3.52 -3.46
CA LEU A 88 -2.80 -2.57 -2.99
C LEU A 88 -3.38 -1.18 -2.77
N GLY A 89 -2.97 -0.55 -1.67
CA GLY A 89 -3.17 0.88 -1.42
C GLY A 89 -1.83 1.60 -1.26
N TYR A 90 -1.70 2.82 -1.76
CA TYR A 90 -0.46 3.61 -1.65
C TYR A 90 -0.72 5.11 -1.51
N ALA A 91 0.20 5.79 -0.84
CA ALA A 91 0.25 7.25 -0.81
C ALA A 91 1.70 7.73 -0.94
N VAL A 92 1.91 8.76 -1.75
CA VAL A 92 3.18 9.50 -1.87
C VAL A 92 2.94 10.94 -1.44
N TYR A 93 3.77 11.45 -0.53
CA TYR A 93 3.58 12.80 0.02
C TYR A 93 3.75 13.87 -1.07
N PRO A 94 3.01 14.99 -0.99
CA PRO A 94 2.92 15.99 -2.05
C PRO A 94 4.25 16.41 -2.68
N GLU A 95 5.26 16.63 -1.87
CA GLU A 95 6.62 17.07 -2.23
C GLU A 95 7.44 16.00 -2.98
N PHE A 96 7.06 14.73 -2.88
CA PHE A 96 7.72 13.59 -3.52
C PHE A 96 6.95 13.04 -4.72
N ARG A 97 5.80 13.62 -5.07
CA ARG A 97 5.00 13.18 -6.22
C ARG A 97 5.72 13.44 -7.54
N ARG A 98 5.32 12.70 -8.57
CA ARG A 98 5.83 12.82 -9.96
C ARG A 98 7.32 12.48 -10.14
N GLN A 99 7.94 11.83 -9.16
CA GLN A 99 9.33 11.37 -9.20
C GLN A 99 9.47 9.86 -9.42
N GLY A 100 8.36 9.14 -9.62
CA GLY A 100 8.36 7.70 -9.91
C GLY A 100 8.15 6.77 -8.72
N TYR A 101 8.16 7.28 -7.48
CA TYR A 101 8.08 6.44 -6.27
C TYR A 101 6.84 5.54 -6.21
N ALA A 102 5.65 6.01 -6.61
CA ALA A 102 4.45 5.17 -6.63
C ALA A 102 4.58 3.99 -7.60
N ARG A 103 5.19 4.22 -8.77
CA ARG A 103 5.44 3.17 -9.78
C ARG A 103 6.44 2.14 -9.25
N GLU A 104 7.55 2.61 -8.69
CA GLU A 104 8.58 1.75 -8.08
C GLU A 104 7.99 0.91 -6.94
N ALA A 105 7.18 1.53 -6.06
CA ALA A 105 6.51 0.85 -4.96
C ALA A 105 5.53 -0.23 -5.44
N LEU A 106 4.66 0.07 -6.40
CA LEU A 106 3.69 -0.88 -6.94
C LEU A 106 4.38 -2.08 -7.59
N LEU A 107 5.41 -1.86 -8.41
CA LEU A 107 6.17 -2.94 -9.05
C LEU A 107 6.88 -3.82 -8.02
N ALA A 108 7.54 -3.20 -7.03
CA ALA A 108 8.25 -3.93 -5.99
C ALA A 108 7.30 -4.75 -5.11
N MET A 109 6.16 -4.18 -4.72
CA MET A 109 5.17 -4.88 -3.90
C MET A 109 4.47 -5.99 -4.67
N ALA A 110 4.11 -5.76 -5.94
CA ALA A 110 3.52 -6.79 -6.79
C ALA A 110 4.48 -7.99 -7.00
N GLY A 111 5.76 -7.71 -7.29
CA GLY A 111 6.78 -8.76 -7.42
C GLY A 111 6.97 -9.54 -6.12
N TRP A 112 7.08 -8.84 -4.99
CA TRP A 112 7.17 -9.50 -3.68
C TRP A 112 5.95 -10.38 -3.38
N ALA A 113 4.74 -9.94 -3.73
CA ALA A 113 3.52 -10.72 -3.51
C ALA A 113 3.44 -11.96 -4.41
N ALA A 114 3.90 -11.85 -5.67
CA ALA A 114 4.00 -12.98 -6.57
C ALA A 114 4.98 -14.04 -6.04
N GLU A 115 6.17 -13.61 -5.59
CA GLU A 115 7.20 -14.49 -5.04
C GLU A 115 6.80 -15.12 -3.70
N SER A 116 6.21 -14.33 -2.80
CA SER A 116 5.96 -14.74 -1.41
C SER A 116 4.61 -15.43 -1.22
N GLY A 117 3.61 -15.06 -2.02
CA GLY A 117 2.22 -15.48 -1.86
C GLY A 117 1.61 -16.15 -3.09
N GLY A 118 2.37 -16.32 -4.18
CA GLY A 118 1.85 -16.89 -5.43
C GLY A 118 0.78 -16.02 -6.10
N VAL A 119 0.75 -14.72 -5.79
CA VAL A 119 -0.20 -13.76 -6.37
C VAL A 119 -0.01 -13.69 -7.88
N ALA A 120 -1.08 -13.95 -8.62
CA ALA A 120 -1.13 -13.86 -10.07
C ALA A 120 -1.95 -12.66 -10.54
N LYS A 121 -2.92 -12.20 -9.73
CA LYS A 121 -3.83 -11.11 -10.08
C LYS A 121 -3.91 -10.05 -9.00
N LEU A 122 -3.71 -8.81 -9.39
CA LEU A 122 -3.65 -7.65 -8.50
C LEU A 122 -4.91 -6.80 -8.68
N MET A 123 -5.36 -6.19 -7.58
CA MET A 123 -6.49 -5.26 -7.54
C MET A 123 -6.04 -3.88 -7.03
N LEU A 124 -6.68 -2.83 -7.55
CA LEU A 124 -6.68 -1.48 -7.00
C LEU A 124 -8.13 -0.99 -6.96
N SER A 125 -8.52 -0.34 -5.88
CA SER A 125 -9.72 0.51 -5.84
C SER A 125 -9.27 1.97 -5.87
N ILE A 126 -9.78 2.73 -6.84
CA ILE A 126 -9.36 4.11 -7.06
C ILE A 126 -10.58 4.97 -7.32
N GLU A 127 -10.75 6.04 -6.53
CA GLU A 127 -11.74 7.07 -6.83
C GLU A 127 -11.66 7.55 -8.31
N PRO A 128 -12.77 7.60 -9.06
CA PRO A 128 -12.76 8.03 -10.47
C PRO A 128 -12.14 9.42 -10.68
N GLY A 129 -12.26 10.32 -9.69
CA GLY A 129 -11.68 11.66 -9.72
C GLY A 129 -10.17 11.71 -9.51
N ASN A 130 -9.55 10.63 -9.02
CA ASN A 130 -8.11 10.55 -8.76
C ASN A 130 -7.35 10.24 -10.06
N LEU A 131 -7.39 11.19 -10.99
CA LEU A 131 -6.77 11.08 -12.32
C LEU A 131 -5.28 10.68 -12.29
N PRO A 132 -4.43 11.15 -11.34
CA PRO A 132 -3.04 10.70 -11.26
C PRO A 132 -2.90 9.20 -11.02
N SER A 133 -3.73 8.63 -10.13
CA SER A 133 -3.69 7.22 -9.78
C SER A 133 -4.30 6.36 -10.88
N GLN A 134 -5.40 6.83 -11.50
CA GLN A 134 -6.00 6.21 -12.68
C GLN A 134 -5.00 6.11 -13.85
N ALA A 135 -4.27 7.19 -14.12
CA ALA A 135 -3.26 7.20 -15.17
C ALA A 135 -2.10 6.24 -14.87
N LEU A 136 -1.64 6.17 -13.62
CA LEU A 136 -0.59 5.23 -13.22
C LEU A 136 -1.07 3.77 -13.32
N ALA A 137 -2.28 3.47 -12.87
CA ALA A 137 -2.89 2.14 -12.98
C ALA A 137 -2.95 1.70 -14.45
N ALA A 138 -3.44 2.56 -15.35
CA ALA A 138 -3.49 2.27 -16.78
C ALA A 138 -2.10 2.01 -17.39
N GLN A 139 -1.08 2.78 -16.99
CA GLN A 139 0.31 2.55 -17.43
C GLN A 139 0.89 1.21 -16.95
N LEU A 140 0.38 0.70 -15.83
CA LEU A 140 0.73 -0.61 -15.27
C LEU A 140 -0.22 -1.72 -15.73
N GLY A 141 -1.03 -1.48 -16.76
CA GLY A 141 -1.88 -2.51 -17.36
C GLY A 141 -3.14 -2.85 -16.56
N PHE A 142 -3.48 -2.07 -15.52
CA PHE A 142 -4.74 -2.24 -14.81
C PHE A 142 -5.91 -1.80 -15.69
N ALA A 143 -6.92 -2.65 -15.75
CA ALA A 143 -8.17 -2.39 -16.44
C ALA A 143 -9.34 -2.36 -15.45
N LYS A 144 -10.26 -1.42 -15.62
CA LYS A 144 -11.48 -1.35 -14.82
C LYS A 144 -12.35 -2.57 -15.09
N VAL A 145 -12.73 -3.28 -14.03
CA VAL A 145 -13.62 -4.45 -14.07
C VAL A 145 -14.92 -4.23 -13.30
N GLY A 146 -14.99 -3.18 -12.49
CA GLY A 146 -16.15 -2.89 -11.68
C GLY A 146 -16.08 -1.52 -11.04
N GLN A 147 -17.03 -1.27 -10.15
CA GLN A 147 -17.10 -0.08 -9.34
C GLN A 147 -17.78 -0.45 -8.03
N VAL A 148 -17.23 0.00 -6.91
CA VAL A 148 -17.81 -0.13 -5.59
C VAL A 148 -18.23 1.24 -5.09
N ARG A 149 -19.24 1.26 -4.21
CA ARG A 149 -19.72 2.46 -3.56
C ARG A 149 -19.96 2.15 -2.10
N ASP A 150 -19.42 3.00 -1.25
CA ASP A 150 -19.57 2.98 0.20
C ASP A 150 -19.86 4.40 0.71
N ASP A 151 -19.73 4.59 2.02
CA ASP A 151 -19.95 5.87 2.68
C ASP A 151 -18.86 6.91 2.34
N ASP A 152 -17.67 6.48 1.93
CA ASP A 152 -16.52 7.33 1.60
C ASP A 152 -16.52 7.75 0.12
N GLY A 153 -17.26 7.04 -0.72
CA GLY A 153 -17.59 7.50 -2.05
C GLY A 153 -17.71 6.36 -3.04
N CYS A 154 -17.18 6.57 -4.23
CA CYS A 154 -17.25 5.61 -5.31
C CYS A 154 -15.84 5.33 -5.79
N GLU A 155 -15.48 4.06 -5.88
CA GLU A 155 -14.17 3.64 -6.34
C GLU A 155 -14.30 2.71 -7.53
N ASP A 156 -13.51 2.97 -8.57
CA ASP A 156 -13.36 2.05 -9.68
C ASP A 156 -12.48 0.89 -9.22
N VAL A 157 -12.96 -0.34 -9.45
CA VAL A 157 -12.18 -1.55 -9.21
C VAL A 157 -11.41 -1.87 -10.48
N LEU A 158 -10.09 -1.84 -10.40
CA LEU A 158 -9.19 -2.15 -11.50
C LEU A 158 -8.35 -3.38 -11.18
N THR A 159 -8.08 -4.20 -12.19
CA THR A 159 -7.27 -5.42 -12.02
C THR A 159 -6.22 -5.55 -13.11
N ALA A 160 -5.09 -6.19 -12.77
CA ALA A 160 -4.04 -6.56 -13.70
C ALA A 160 -3.45 -7.92 -13.33
N ASP A 161 -3.03 -8.69 -14.33
CA ASP A 161 -2.28 -9.92 -14.12
C ASP A 161 -0.77 -9.60 -13.96
N TRP A 162 -0.08 -10.34 -13.10
CA TRP A 162 1.38 -10.31 -12.98
C TRP A 162 2.03 -11.10 -14.14
N PRO A 163 3.13 -10.63 -14.77
CA PRO A 163 3.90 -9.44 -14.44
C PRO A 163 3.31 -8.12 -14.96
N LEU A 164 3.41 -7.08 -14.14
CA LEU A 164 3.04 -5.72 -14.54
C LEU A 164 4.03 -5.14 -15.58
N PRO A 165 3.60 -4.27 -16.50
CA PRO A 165 4.50 -3.58 -17.43
C PRO A 165 5.68 -2.88 -16.74
N GLY A 166 6.89 -3.26 -17.12
CA GLY A 166 8.12 -2.72 -16.55
C GLY A 166 8.56 -3.37 -15.23
N ALA A 167 7.94 -4.49 -14.83
CA ALA A 167 8.55 -5.42 -13.89
C ALA A 167 9.82 -6.04 -14.51
N PHE A 168 10.86 -6.17 -13.71
CA PHE A 168 12.02 -6.99 -14.04
C PHE A 168 11.76 -8.37 -13.43
N VAL A 169 11.54 -9.37 -14.28
CA VAL A 169 11.28 -10.77 -13.90
C VAL A 169 12.54 -11.59 -14.11
#